data_AF-A0A436CD48-F1
#
_entry.id   AF-A0A436CD48-F1
#
_cell.length_a   1.000
_cell.length_b   1.000
_cell.length_c   1.000
_cell.angle_alpha   90.00
_cell.angle_beta   90.00
_cell.angle_gamma   90.00
#
_symmetry.space_group_name_H-M   'P 1'
#
loop_
_entity.id
_entity.type
_entity.pdbx_description
1 polymer ?
#
loop_
_entity_poly.entity_id
_entity_poly.type
_entity_poly.pdbx_seq_one_letter_code
_entity_poly.pdbx_strand_id
1 'polypeptide(L)'
;MEERLKFVARLLDGEKMAMLCREFDISRKTGYKILTRYNDSGLEGLTDRSRRPYRHANQLPFQIEKLIVRLKQDKPTWGAPKIRER
;
A
#
# COMPACT_ATOMS: atom_id res chain seq x y z
N MET A 1 -5.98 5.30 12.18
CA MET A 1 -5.69 6.67 11.71
C MET A 1 -5.59 7.64 12.88
N GLU A 2 -6.57 7.63 13.79
CA GLU A 2 -6.62 8.48 14.99
C GLU A 2 -5.34 8.45 15.83
N GLU A 3 -4.80 7.26 16.11
CA GLU A 3 -3.59 7.13 16.93
C GLU A 3 -2.35 7.76 16.27
N ARG A 4 -2.19 7.59 14.95
CA ARG A 4 -1.10 8.23 14.19
C ARG A 4 -1.25 9.75 14.15
N LEU A 5 -2.48 10.24 14.08
CA LEU A 5 -2.78 11.68 14.12
C LEU A 5 -2.43 12.27 15.50
N LYS A 6 -2.82 11.58 16.58
CA LYS A 6 -2.48 11.96 17.96
C LYS A 6 -0.96 11.97 18.18
N PHE A 7 -0.26 10.98 17.64
CA PHE A 7 1.21 10.94 17.66
C PHE A 7 1.82 12.18 16.98
N VAL A 8 1.37 12.52 15.77
CA VAL A 8 1.89 13.69 15.05
C VAL A 8 1.58 14.99 15.78
N ALA A 9 0.35 15.16 16.29
CA ALA A 9 -0.05 16.37 17.02
C ALA A 9 0.87 16.62 18.22
N ARG A 10 1.06 15.62 19.08
CA ARG A 10 1.97 15.70 20.25
C ARG A 10 3.41 15.99 19.87
N LEU A 11 3.86 15.43 18.74
CA LEU A 11 5.21 15.69 18.23
C LEU A 11 5.37 17.14 17.72
N LEU A 12 4.33 17.72 17.11
CA LEU A 12 4.30 19.12 16.69
C LEU A 12 4.17 20.08 17.88
N ASP A 13 3.54 19.64 18.98
CA ASP A 13 3.48 20.36 20.26
C ASP A 13 4.85 20.40 20.99
N GLY A 14 5.89 19.78 20.41
CA GLY A 14 7.27 19.87 20.88
C GLY A 14 7.74 18.69 21.76
N GLU A 15 6.93 17.63 21.88
CA GLU A 15 7.34 16.44 22.62
C GLU A 15 8.51 15.70 21.94
N LYS A 16 9.35 15.03 22.74
CA LYS A 16 10.55 14.36 22.23
C LYS A 16 10.20 13.03 21.58
N MET A 17 10.64 12.84 20.34
CA MET A 17 10.46 11.62 19.52
C MET A 17 10.71 10.31 20.30
N ALA A 18 11.78 10.23 21.08
CA ALA A 18 12.16 9.00 21.78
C ALA A 18 11.17 8.60 22.89
N MET A 19 10.63 9.56 23.64
CA MET A 19 9.65 9.30 24.70
C MET A 19 8.29 8.98 24.08
N LEU A 20 7.88 9.77 23.10
CA LEU A 20 6.62 9.58 22.41
C LEU A 20 6.54 8.21 21.71
N CYS A 21 7.63 7.76 21.07
CA CYS A 21 7.67 6.43 20.46
C CYS A 21 7.49 5.30 21.50
N ARG A 22 8.01 5.46 22.73
CA ARG A 22 7.83 4.47 23.80
C ARG A 22 6.38 4.44 24.29
N GLU A 23 5.76 5.61 24.44
CA GLU A 23 4.37 5.71 24.90
C GLU A 23 3.37 5.13 23.89
N PHE A 24 3.64 5.31 22.59
CA PHE A 24 2.81 4.77 21.51
C PHE A 24 3.21 3.34 21.09
N ASP A 25 4.11 2.69 21.82
CA ASP A 25 4.62 1.34 21.53
C ASP A 25 5.08 1.14 20.06
N ILE A 26 5.81 2.14 19.54
CA ILE A 26 6.39 2.09 18.20
C ILE A 26 7.90 2.26 18.23
N SER A 27 8.57 1.65 17.26
CA SER A 27 9.98 1.93 17.05
C SER A 27 10.20 3.39 16.62
N ARG A 28 11.35 3.98 17.01
CA ARG A 28 11.78 5.31 16.52
C ARG A 28 11.80 5.41 14.99
N LYS A 29 12.15 4.32 14.31
CA LYS A 29 12.12 4.22 12.83
C LYS A 29 10.69 4.41 12.29
N THR A 30 9.70 3.82 12.96
CA THR A 30 8.28 4.02 12.63
C THR A 30 7.85 5.46 12.91
N GLY A 31 8.25 6.04 14.05
CA GLY A 31 7.97 7.44 14.38
C GLY A 31 8.46 8.43 13.33
N TYR A 32 9.74 8.35 12.94
CA TYR A 32 10.29 9.19 11.86
C TYR A 32 9.58 8.98 10.52
N LYS A 33 9.21 7.74 10.19
CA LYS A 33 8.45 7.43 8.97
C LYS A 33 7.06 8.06 8.98
N ILE A 34 6.39 8.07 10.13
CA ILE A 34 5.08 8.72 10.30
C ILE A 34 5.23 10.24 10.10
N LEU A 35 6.22 10.87 10.76
CA LEU A 35 6.48 12.30 10.61
C LEU A 35 6.81 12.67 9.15
N THR A 36 7.70 11.92 8.51
CA THR A 36 8.10 12.17 7.11
C THR A 36 6.87 12.13 6.19
N ARG A 37 6.01 11.10 6.33
CA ARG A 37 4.79 10.98 5.54
C ARG A 37 3.80 12.12 5.79
N TYR A 38 3.70 12.60 7.02
CA TYR A 38 2.85 13.72 7.36
C TYR A 38 3.38 15.02 6.72
N ASN A 39 4.69 15.26 6.77
CA ASN A 39 5.28 16.43 6.11
C ASN A 39 5.12 16.38 4.58
N ASP A 40 5.21 15.19 3.98
CA ASP A 40 5.12 15.03 2.52
C ASP A 40 3.68 15.10 1.98
N SER A 41 2.69 14.65 2.74
CA SER A 41 1.33 14.41 2.21
C SER A 41 0.21 14.77 3.19
N GLY A 42 0.51 15.45 4.29
CA GLY A 42 -0.44 15.82 5.34
C GLY A 42 -1.17 14.61 5.92
N LEU A 43 -2.47 14.77 6.15
CA LEU A 43 -3.35 13.74 6.69
C LEU A 43 -3.41 12.48 5.80
N GLU A 44 -3.31 12.63 4.48
CA GLU A 44 -3.32 11.50 3.55
C GLU A 44 -2.12 10.57 3.78
N GLY A 45 -0.98 11.13 4.21
CA GLY A 45 0.23 10.38 4.54
C GLY A 45 0.06 9.38 5.70
N LEU A 46 -0.95 9.59 6.55
CA LEU A 46 -1.23 8.74 7.72
C LEU A 46 -2.15 7.56 7.38
N THR A 47 -2.76 7.56 6.21
CA THR A 47 -3.62 6.47 5.74
C THR A 47 -2.78 5.22 5.45
N ASP A 48 -3.42 4.04 5.50
CA ASP A 48 -2.74 2.80 5.19
C ASP A 48 -2.51 2.69 3.68
N ARG A 49 -1.23 2.72 3.30
CA ARG A 49 -0.80 2.44 1.94
C ARG A 49 -0.82 0.95 1.68
N SER A 50 -1.11 0.58 0.44
CA SER A 50 -1.04 -0.81 -0.01
C SER A 50 0.30 -1.44 0.35
N ARG A 51 0.25 -2.64 0.92
CA ARG A 51 1.43 -3.48 1.22
C ARG A 51 1.84 -4.33 0.01
N ARG A 52 1.10 -4.23 -1.10
CA ARG A 52 1.38 -4.97 -2.33
C ARG A 52 2.74 -4.54 -2.89
N PRO A 53 3.58 -5.49 -3.34
CA PRO A 53 4.78 -5.18 -4.11
C PRO A 53 4.49 -4.22 -5.26
N TYR A 54 5.41 -3.28 -5.48
CA TYR A 54 5.30 -2.32 -6.59
C TYR A 54 5.31 -3.03 -7.95
N ARG A 55 6.13 -4.07 -8.08
CA ARG A 55 6.20 -4.92 -9.28
C ARG A 55 6.00 -6.37 -8.92
N HIS A 56 5.22 -7.05 -9.75
CA HIS A 56 5.03 -8.49 -9.71
C HIS A 56 5.67 -9.08 -10.95
N ALA A 57 6.72 -9.87 -10.80
CA ALA A 57 7.46 -10.43 -11.93
C ALA A 57 6.58 -11.30 -12.85
N ASN A 58 5.53 -11.91 -12.28
CA ASN A 58 4.59 -12.77 -13.01
C ASN A 58 3.30 -12.06 -13.43
N GLN A 59 3.24 -10.72 -13.32
CA GLN A 59 2.06 -9.99 -13.78
C GLN A 59 2.04 -9.93 -15.31
N LEU A 60 0.92 -10.34 -15.90
CA LEU A 60 0.74 -10.30 -17.33
C LEU A 60 0.59 -8.85 -17.82
N PRO A 61 1.03 -8.55 -19.05
CA PRO A 61 0.69 -7.28 -19.69
C PRO A 61 -0.83 -7.13 -19.80
N PHE A 62 -1.33 -5.91 -19.61
CA PHE A 62 -2.75 -5.59 -19.64
C PHE A 62 -3.47 -6.07 -20.91
N GLN A 63 -2.78 -6.03 -22.05
CA GLN A 63 -3.29 -6.51 -23.34
C GLN A 63 -3.57 -8.02 -23.31
N ILE A 64 -2.69 -8.79 -22.67
CA ILE A 64 -2.83 -10.24 -22.52
C ILE A 64 -3.97 -10.56 -21.53
N GLU A 65 -4.07 -9.84 -20.42
CA GLU A 65 -5.19 -9.99 -19.47
C GLU A 65 -6.54 -9.76 -20.17
N LYS A 66 -6.65 -8.67 -20.94
CA LYS A 66 -7.86 -8.37 -21.73
C LYS A 66 -8.16 -9.44 -22.77
N LEU A 67 -7.14 -9.95 -23.45
CA LEU A 67 -7.30 -11.02 -24.44
C LEU A 67 -7.83 -12.29 -23.78
N ILE A 68 -7.26 -12.70 -22.65
CA ILE A 68 -7.71 -13.87 -21.88
C ILE A 68 -9.18 -13.72 -21.47
N VAL A 69 -9.56 -12.57 -20.92
CA VAL A 69 -10.95 -12.30 -20.52
C VAL A 69 -11.90 -12.38 -21.71
N ARG A 70 -11.55 -11.74 -22.85
CA ARG A 70 -12.35 -11.79 -24.07
C ARG A 70 -12.49 -13.22 -24.59
N LEU A 71 -11.40 -13.97 -24.71
CA LEU A 71 -11.44 -15.36 -25.17
C LEU A 71 -12.32 -16.23 -24.26
N LYS A 72 -12.29 -16.00 -22.95
CA LYS A 72 -13.15 -16.73 -22.00
C LYS A 72 -14.62 -16.35 -22.14
N GLN A 73 -14.93 -15.11 -22.45
CA GLN A 73 -16.30 -14.66 -22.73
C GLN A 73 -16.82 -15.23 -24.06
N ASP A 74 -16.01 -15.17 -25.12
CA ASP A 74 -16.36 -15.66 -26.46
C ASP A 74 -16.48 -17.20 -26.50
N LYS A 75 -15.67 -17.89 -25.68
CA LYS A 75 -15.62 -19.36 -25.58
C LYS A 75 -15.70 -19.81 -24.12
N PRO A 76 -16.90 -19.79 -23.49
CA PRO A 76 -17.06 -20.10 -22.07
C PRO A 76 -16.57 -21.50 -21.67
N THR A 77 -16.67 -22.48 -22.56
CA THR A 77 -16.24 -23.87 -22.32
C THR A 77 -14.75 -24.10 -22.47
N TRP A 78 -13.97 -23.11 -22.93
CA TRP A 78 -12.52 -23.27 -23.08
C TRP A 78 -11.81 -23.20 -21.73
N GLY A 79 -10.98 -24.21 -21.46
CA GLY A 79 -10.05 -24.23 -20.33
C GLY A 79 -8.74 -23.50 -20.66
N ALA A 80 -7.90 -23.31 -19.64
CA ALA A 80 -6.64 -22.57 -19.76
C ALA A 80 -5.72 -23.04 -20.91
N PRO A 81 -5.55 -24.35 -21.20
CA PRO A 81 -4.71 -24.78 -22.32
C PRO A 81 -5.18 -24.25 -23.67
N LYS A 82 -6.50 -24.29 -23.93
CA LYS A 82 -7.09 -23.81 -25.19
C LYS A 82 -7.00 -22.29 -25.34
N ILE A 83 -7.07 -21.56 -24.23
CA ILE A 83 -6.89 -20.11 -24.23
C ILE A 83 -5.43 -19.74 -24.47
N ARG A 84 -4.47 -20.52 -23.94
CA ARG A 84 -3.04 -20.28 -24.11
C ARG A 84 -2.54 -20.53 -25.53
N GLU A 85 -3.13 -21.49 -26.24
CA GLU A 85 -2.75 -21.86 -27.61
C GLU A 85 -3.28 -20.91 -28.69
N ARG A 86 -4.02 -19.87 -28.31
CA ARG A 86 -4.68 -18.90 -29.20
C ARG A 86 -4.13 -17.50 -29.00
#